data_AF-A0A1H7T6R7-F1
#
_entry.id   AF-A0A1H7T6R7-F1
#
_cell.length_a   1.000
_cell.length_b   1.000
_cell.length_c   1.000
_cell.angle_alpha   90.00
_cell.angle_beta   90.00
_cell.angle_gamma   90.00
#
_symmetry.space_group_name_H-M   'P 1'
#
loop_
_entity.id
_entity.type
_entity.pdbx_description
1 polymer ?
#
loop_
_entity_poly.entity_id
_entity_poly.type
_entity_poly.pdbx_seq_one_letter_code
_entity_poly.pdbx_strand_id
1 'polypeptide(L)'
;MIEKWNLSMEERKIWLTLGGSVFFSFLLAVLVILFDTRILIGVEYLPNWALTSVDLAREILGLLAGSLLTVATFTFGTMLSIVTLYTSNFSPRATENFLLNRTSMETLGIFLGGFIYCLASLFFMRSSEDEYLVISATIALVYALGAVFTFTRFVYTSSEYIQLEKLIHRLYKEAQGIYDNYIKRFENFHSIKHLPEMSYMYTFDIQATKSAYVEHIDFNTLKKIADEKDANIIINIRVGYFVTEDEPIMEIKTNQNLTDDMEDITKRVNRSLSFESEKSAMYDPDYARTKLTEVALRAVSPGINDPNTAIHVLHYKSLLEKRLAGMPGKYVIFHNEEEENDEQASESDNNSNGEDSSSSKKSSSGHSSDLDDSDKTGINPEEAEIEEENKNDKTEIISSDSEEDKEKAEDRVRAKKIKVISDGQDTENKEDNEDEKDNETEPISEGNDNNKEVKEKPQTKDKENQYEKSVFYRYNDFAEDLHSGYWQLVFYMQKDISGVHALFEALKTITYAAHLDNLGFIKEYNEYLYNMTSKNFAESFDQNIIERDYETVKTIIEKKRVELED
;
A
#
# COMPACT_ATOMS: atom_id res chain seq x y z
N MET A 1 -3.24 18.23 -9.91
CA MET A 1 -2.11 18.80 -10.71
C MET A 1 -0.86 19.07 -9.86
N ILE A 2 -0.98 19.68 -8.66
CA ILE A 2 0.13 19.88 -7.71
C ILE A 2 0.70 18.54 -7.19
N GLU A 3 -0.16 17.55 -6.98
CA GLU A 3 0.24 16.24 -6.44
C GLU A 3 0.96 15.34 -7.46
N LYS A 4 0.52 15.32 -8.72
CA LYS A 4 1.22 14.66 -9.85
C LYS A 4 2.62 15.23 -10.08
N TRP A 5 2.81 16.52 -9.81
CA TRP A 5 4.13 17.16 -9.85
C TRP A 5 5.05 16.61 -8.75
N ASN A 6 4.51 16.28 -7.58
CA ASN A 6 5.27 15.84 -6.41
C ASN A 6 5.94 14.46 -6.61
N LEU A 7 5.30 13.51 -7.28
CA LEU A 7 5.87 12.19 -7.59
C LEU A 7 7.00 12.26 -8.62
N SER A 8 6.78 12.97 -9.73
CA SER A 8 7.86 13.22 -10.70
C SER A 8 9.05 13.96 -10.08
N MET A 9 8.79 14.74 -9.02
CA MET A 9 9.81 15.46 -8.27
C MET A 9 10.59 14.54 -7.34
N GLU A 10 10.02 13.48 -6.76
CA GLU A 10 10.77 12.57 -5.89
C GLU A 10 11.79 11.73 -6.68
N GLU A 11 11.39 11.14 -7.80
CA GLU A 11 12.32 10.42 -8.69
C GLU A 11 13.42 11.36 -9.20
N ARG A 12 13.04 12.56 -9.67
CA ARG A 12 14.01 13.58 -10.11
C ARG A 12 14.93 14.00 -8.98
N LYS A 13 14.42 14.16 -7.76
CA LYS A 13 15.20 14.60 -6.59
C LYS A 13 16.32 13.62 -6.26
N ILE A 14 16.15 12.33 -6.50
CA ILE A 14 17.17 11.31 -6.24
C ILE A 14 18.26 11.32 -7.30
N TRP A 15 17.90 11.44 -8.58
CA TRP A 15 18.90 11.63 -9.63
C TRP A 15 19.63 12.97 -9.47
N LEU A 16 18.95 13.99 -8.93
CA LEU A 16 19.54 15.27 -8.56
C LEU A 16 20.49 15.17 -7.35
N THR A 17 20.28 14.29 -6.37
CA THR A 17 21.25 14.11 -5.27
C THR A 17 22.53 13.45 -5.78
N LEU A 18 22.42 12.44 -6.63
CA LEU A 18 23.57 11.79 -7.26
C LEU A 18 24.32 12.78 -8.16
N GLY A 19 23.62 13.40 -9.11
CA GLY A 19 24.20 14.37 -10.05
C GLY A 19 24.76 15.59 -9.32
N GLY A 20 24.05 16.07 -8.30
CA GLY A 20 24.48 17.18 -7.44
C GLY A 20 25.76 16.87 -6.66
N SER A 21 25.92 15.65 -6.15
CA SER A 21 27.15 15.25 -5.46
C SER A 21 28.34 15.21 -6.42
N VAL A 22 28.17 14.66 -7.62
CA VAL A 22 29.21 14.64 -8.66
C VAL A 22 29.57 16.05 -9.09
N PHE A 23 28.57 16.89 -9.35
CA PHE A 23 28.78 18.29 -9.74
C PHE A 23 29.48 19.09 -8.64
N PHE A 24 29.09 18.90 -7.38
CA PHE A 24 29.77 19.51 -6.23
C PHE A 24 31.24 19.10 -6.15
N SER A 25 31.56 17.82 -6.30
CA SER A 25 32.95 17.34 -6.27
C SER A 25 33.76 17.85 -7.46
N PHE A 26 33.14 18.02 -8.63
CA PHE A 26 33.77 18.70 -9.76
C PHE A 26 34.06 20.18 -9.47
N LEU A 27 33.10 20.91 -8.91
CA LEU A 27 33.28 22.31 -8.51
C LEU A 27 34.38 22.44 -7.44
N LEU A 28 34.40 21.53 -6.47
CA LEU A 28 35.44 21.43 -5.45
C LEU A 28 36.81 21.20 -6.09
N ALA A 29 36.91 20.31 -7.10
CA ALA A 29 38.15 20.08 -7.82
C ALA A 29 38.63 21.35 -8.53
N VAL A 30 37.74 22.06 -9.25
CA VAL A 30 38.07 23.33 -9.90
C VAL A 30 38.57 24.35 -8.88
N LEU A 31 37.89 24.50 -7.74
CA LEU A 31 38.30 25.40 -6.67
C LEU A 31 39.69 25.05 -6.14
N VAL A 32 39.95 23.77 -5.85
CA VAL A 32 41.24 23.30 -5.34
C VAL A 32 42.35 23.51 -6.38
N ILE A 33 42.08 23.25 -7.66
CA ILE A 33 43.02 23.51 -8.78
C ILE A 33 43.36 25.00 -8.87
N LEU A 34 42.39 25.90 -8.67
CA LEU A 34 42.65 27.35 -8.66
C LEU A 34 43.55 27.78 -7.50
N PHE A 35 43.47 27.10 -6.35
CA PHE A 35 44.43 27.29 -5.25
C PHE A 35 45.81 26.73 -5.62
N ASP A 36 45.88 25.49 -6.10
CA ASP A 36 47.17 24.82 -6.41
C ASP A 36 47.95 25.52 -7.53
N THR A 37 47.25 26.07 -8.54
CA THR A 37 47.86 26.88 -9.62
C THR A 37 48.20 28.32 -9.20
N ARG A 38 48.00 28.68 -7.92
CA ARG A 38 48.20 30.03 -7.34
C ARG A 38 47.46 31.16 -8.05
N ILE A 39 46.39 30.84 -8.78
CA ILE A 39 45.49 31.85 -9.35
C ILE A 39 44.74 32.58 -8.22
N LEU A 40 44.38 31.84 -7.16
CA LEU A 40 43.87 32.39 -5.91
C LEU A 40 45.00 32.57 -4.89
N ILE A 41 45.11 33.79 -4.34
CA ILE A 41 46.04 34.10 -3.25
C ILE A 41 45.48 33.48 -1.96
N GLY A 42 46.26 32.64 -1.26
CA GLY A 42 45.80 32.01 -0.01
C GLY A 42 46.56 30.76 0.42
N VAL A 43 47.27 30.10 -0.49
CA VAL A 43 48.01 28.85 -0.18
C VAL A 43 49.08 29.08 0.89
N GLU A 44 49.65 30.27 0.97
CA GLU A 44 50.69 30.65 1.94
C GLU A 44 50.19 30.71 3.39
N TYR A 45 48.87 30.74 3.63
CA TYR A 45 48.28 30.71 4.97
C TYR A 45 47.89 29.30 5.44
N LEU A 46 47.99 28.30 4.55
CA LEU A 46 47.69 26.92 4.91
C LEU A 46 48.85 26.32 5.72
N PRO A 47 48.54 25.47 6.71
CA PRO A 47 49.57 24.86 7.51
C PRO A 47 50.40 23.87 6.67
N ASN A 48 51.72 23.86 6.88
CA ASN A 48 52.66 23.07 6.08
C ASN A 48 52.36 21.57 6.02
N TRP A 49 51.66 21.01 7.02
CA TRP A 49 51.25 19.58 7.02
C TRP A 49 50.17 19.27 5.98
N ALA A 50 49.43 20.27 5.50
CA ALA A 50 48.37 20.10 4.51
C ALA A 50 48.88 20.20 3.06
N LEU A 51 50.13 20.60 2.86
CA LEU A 51 50.74 20.80 1.56
C LEU A 51 51.69 19.64 1.23
N THR A 52 51.57 19.08 0.03
CA THR A 52 52.31 17.88 -0.41
C THR A 52 53.00 18.13 -1.75
N SER A 53 54.09 17.42 -2.05
CA SER A 53 54.74 17.51 -3.37
C SER A 53 53.83 17.01 -4.49
N VAL A 54 54.05 17.51 -5.70
CA VAL A 54 53.27 17.14 -6.90
C VAL A 54 53.32 15.63 -7.18
N ASP A 55 54.49 15.01 -7.07
CA ASP A 55 54.65 13.57 -7.35
C ASP A 55 53.88 12.69 -6.38
N LEU A 56 54.01 12.95 -5.07
CA LEU A 56 53.28 12.20 -4.05
C LEU A 56 51.77 12.45 -4.18
N ALA A 57 51.37 13.67 -4.52
CA ALA A 57 49.98 13.97 -4.78
C ALA A 57 49.41 13.20 -5.99
N ARG A 58 50.15 13.12 -7.11
CA ARG A 58 49.74 12.30 -8.27
C ARG A 58 49.59 10.82 -7.91
N GLU A 59 50.52 10.28 -7.11
CA GLU A 59 50.46 8.89 -6.65
C GLU A 59 49.21 8.64 -5.80
N ILE A 60 48.96 9.49 -4.79
CA ILE A 60 47.79 9.39 -3.92
C ILE A 60 46.48 9.55 -4.71
N LEU A 61 46.39 10.58 -5.56
CA LEU A 61 45.20 10.83 -6.38
C LEU A 61 44.93 9.68 -7.35
N GLY A 62 45.97 9.08 -7.94
CA GLY A 62 45.86 7.91 -8.82
C GLY A 62 45.34 6.67 -8.08
N LEU A 63 45.91 6.37 -6.91
CA LEU A 63 45.45 5.28 -6.04
C LEU A 63 44.00 5.49 -5.58
N LEU A 64 43.63 6.71 -5.21
CA LEU A 64 42.27 7.05 -4.78
C LEU A 64 41.28 7.02 -5.94
N ALA A 65 41.64 7.48 -7.14
CA ALA A 65 40.77 7.41 -8.31
C ALA A 65 40.39 5.96 -8.61
N GLY A 66 41.38 5.05 -8.64
CA GLY A 66 41.13 3.63 -8.86
C GLY A 66 40.23 3.02 -7.78
N SER A 67 40.55 3.25 -6.50
CA SER A 67 39.79 2.66 -5.39
C SER A 67 38.35 3.20 -5.31
N LEU A 68 38.13 4.52 -5.49
CA LEU A 68 36.79 5.11 -5.47
C LEU A 68 35.91 4.61 -6.63
N LEU A 69 36.47 4.43 -7.83
CA LEU A 69 35.74 3.84 -8.95
C LEU A 69 35.38 2.37 -8.70
N THR A 70 36.30 1.58 -8.11
CA THR A 70 36.03 0.19 -7.73
C THR A 70 34.92 0.10 -6.69
N VAL A 71 34.96 0.91 -5.63
CA VAL A 71 33.92 0.92 -4.59
C VAL A 71 32.59 1.38 -5.18
N ALA A 72 32.56 2.41 -6.06
CA ALA A 72 31.33 2.81 -6.76
C ALA A 72 30.70 1.67 -7.57
N THR A 73 31.53 0.92 -8.31
CA THR A 73 31.08 -0.24 -9.10
C THR A 73 30.53 -1.34 -8.19
N PHE A 74 31.21 -1.63 -7.08
CA PHE A 74 30.74 -2.59 -6.08
C PHE A 74 29.41 -2.17 -5.43
N THR A 75 29.27 -0.89 -5.07
CA THR A 75 28.03 -0.35 -4.51
C THR A 75 26.87 -0.48 -5.49
N PHE A 76 27.06 -0.10 -6.76
CA PHE A 76 26.05 -0.27 -7.79
C PHE A 76 25.67 -1.76 -8.00
N GLY A 77 26.67 -2.65 -8.07
CA GLY A 77 26.42 -4.10 -8.17
C GLY A 77 25.66 -4.68 -6.97
N THR A 78 25.97 -4.21 -5.76
CA THR A 78 25.25 -4.60 -4.54
C THR A 78 23.80 -4.09 -4.58
N MET A 79 23.57 -2.85 -5.05
CA MET A 79 22.21 -2.33 -5.21
C MET A 79 21.40 -3.22 -6.17
N LEU A 80 21.95 -3.54 -7.35
CA LEU A 80 21.28 -4.38 -8.32
C LEU A 80 21.00 -5.80 -7.78
N SER A 81 21.92 -6.32 -6.97
CA SER A 81 21.75 -7.61 -6.30
C SER A 81 20.58 -7.59 -5.31
N ILE A 82 20.43 -6.51 -4.54
CA ILE A 82 19.31 -6.35 -3.59
C ILE A 82 17.97 -6.23 -4.34
N VAL A 83 17.92 -5.48 -5.45
CA VAL A 83 16.72 -5.39 -6.30
C VAL A 83 16.34 -6.77 -6.84
N THR A 84 17.33 -7.52 -7.33
CA THR A 84 17.13 -8.88 -7.83
C THR A 84 16.60 -9.80 -6.73
N LEU A 85 17.20 -9.74 -5.54
CA LEU A 85 16.78 -10.51 -4.37
C LEU A 85 15.31 -10.24 -4.03
N TYR A 86 14.93 -8.97 -3.94
CA TYR A 86 13.57 -8.57 -3.62
C TYR A 86 12.56 -8.99 -4.69
N THR A 87 12.88 -8.77 -5.97
CA THR A 87 12.02 -9.12 -7.10
C THR A 87 11.78 -10.63 -7.16
N SER A 88 12.81 -11.41 -6.83
CA SER A 88 12.76 -12.88 -6.86
C SER A 88 12.04 -13.48 -5.64
N ASN A 89 12.31 -12.94 -4.44
CA ASN A 89 11.87 -13.55 -3.16
C ASN A 89 10.59 -12.93 -2.58
N PHE A 90 10.27 -11.67 -2.86
CA PHE A 90 9.16 -10.96 -2.21
C PHE A 90 8.10 -10.53 -3.22
N SER A 91 8.32 -9.42 -3.91
CA SER A 91 7.49 -8.94 -5.01
C SER A 91 8.26 -7.86 -5.78
N PRO A 92 8.18 -7.83 -7.12
CA PRO A 92 8.66 -6.70 -7.92
C PRO A 92 8.14 -5.34 -7.41
N ARG A 93 6.90 -5.29 -6.92
CA ARG A 93 6.22 -4.07 -6.44
C ARG A 93 6.69 -3.62 -5.05
N ALA A 94 7.40 -4.48 -4.32
CA ALA A 94 8.04 -4.13 -3.05
C ALA A 94 9.42 -3.47 -3.24
N THR A 95 9.97 -3.49 -4.46
CA THR A 95 11.36 -3.06 -4.77
C THR A 95 11.50 -1.59 -5.15
N GLU A 96 10.39 -0.96 -5.57
CA GLU A 96 10.35 0.39 -6.16
C GLU A 96 11.06 1.42 -5.26
N ASN A 97 10.95 1.25 -3.94
CA ASN A 97 11.53 2.14 -2.94
C ASN A 97 13.04 1.92 -2.64
N PHE A 98 13.69 0.86 -3.15
CA PHE A 98 15.10 0.59 -2.84
C PHE A 98 16.07 1.30 -3.79
N LEU A 99 15.85 1.22 -5.11
CA LEU A 99 16.67 1.95 -6.10
C LEU A 99 16.61 3.46 -5.85
N LEU A 100 15.49 3.92 -5.31
CA LEU A 100 15.21 5.30 -4.97
C LEU A 100 15.63 5.67 -3.53
N ASN A 101 16.33 4.78 -2.80
CA ASN A 101 16.81 5.13 -1.47
C ASN A 101 17.89 6.21 -1.55
N ARG A 102 17.60 7.35 -0.92
CA ARG A 102 18.48 8.50 -0.76
C ARG A 102 19.88 8.12 -0.28
N THR A 103 20.02 7.24 0.71
CA THR A 103 21.33 6.88 1.28
C THR A 103 22.21 6.14 0.28
N SER A 104 21.61 5.23 -0.50
CA SER A 104 22.31 4.46 -1.53
C SER A 104 22.82 5.38 -2.64
N MET A 105 21.95 6.27 -3.14
CA MET A 105 22.27 7.21 -4.22
C MET A 105 23.26 8.31 -3.79
N GLU A 106 23.16 8.81 -2.55
CA GLU A 106 24.15 9.71 -1.95
C GLU A 106 25.53 9.04 -1.90
N THR A 107 25.59 7.79 -1.43
CA THR A 107 26.85 7.04 -1.33
C THR A 107 27.49 6.85 -2.71
N LEU A 108 26.70 6.43 -3.70
CA LEU A 108 27.16 6.28 -5.08
C LEU A 108 27.64 7.62 -5.67
N GLY A 109 26.90 8.70 -5.42
CA GLY A 109 27.27 10.05 -5.83
C GLY A 109 28.58 10.54 -5.21
N ILE A 110 28.84 10.24 -3.94
CA ILE A 110 30.09 10.58 -3.26
C ILE A 110 31.27 9.80 -3.86
N PHE A 111 31.13 8.51 -4.14
CA PHE A 111 32.23 7.74 -4.76
C PHE A 111 32.54 8.19 -6.18
N LEU A 112 31.51 8.38 -7.01
CA LEU A 112 31.68 8.91 -8.37
C LEU A 112 32.21 10.35 -8.35
N GLY A 113 31.72 11.19 -7.45
CA GLY A 113 32.21 12.55 -7.28
C GLY A 113 33.68 12.59 -6.85
N GLY A 114 34.08 11.72 -5.93
CA GLY A 114 35.47 11.64 -5.48
C GLY A 114 36.40 11.13 -6.59
N PHE A 115 35.94 10.16 -7.37
CA PHE A 115 36.63 9.72 -8.58
C PHE A 115 36.82 10.87 -9.59
N ILE A 116 35.76 11.64 -9.87
CA ILE A 116 35.83 12.81 -10.75
C ILE A 116 36.75 13.89 -10.18
N TYR A 117 36.72 14.12 -8.86
CA TYR A 117 37.63 15.04 -8.18
C TYR A 117 39.10 14.62 -8.39
N CYS A 118 39.42 13.34 -8.19
CA CYS A 118 40.77 12.83 -8.38
C CYS A 118 41.22 12.94 -9.85
N LEU A 119 40.36 12.58 -10.81
CA LEU A 119 40.68 12.71 -12.24
C LEU A 119 40.86 14.16 -12.69
N ALA A 120 39.97 15.06 -12.26
CA ALA A 120 40.07 16.47 -12.59
C ALA A 120 41.38 17.06 -12.01
N SER A 121 41.68 16.77 -10.75
CA SER A 121 42.92 17.23 -10.10
C SER A 121 44.16 16.70 -10.82
N LEU A 122 44.18 15.41 -11.19
CA LEU A 122 45.27 14.80 -11.96
C LEU A 122 45.44 15.43 -13.34
N PHE A 123 44.33 15.67 -14.06
CA PHE A 123 44.37 16.19 -15.42
C PHE A 123 45.00 17.59 -15.50
N PHE A 124 44.78 18.42 -14.48
CA PHE A 124 45.31 19.79 -14.45
C PHE A 124 46.74 19.89 -13.87
N MET A 125 47.26 18.83 -13.27
CA MET A 125 48.58 18.82 -12.63
C MET A 125 49.69 18.62 -13.67
N ARG A 126 50.39 19.68 -14.10
CA ARG A 126 51.38 19.64 -15.19
C ARG A 126 52.80 19.33 -14.69
N SER A 127 53.62 18.65 -15.48
CA SER A 127 55.00 18.24 -15.11
C SER A 127 56.00 19.40 -14.95
N SER A 128 55.57 20.65 -15.16
CA SER A 128 56.39 21.86 -14.98
C SER A 128 56.27 22.49 -13.57
N GLU A 129 55.57 21.81 -12.66
CA GLU A 129 55.18 22.34 -11.34
C GLU A 129 55.86 21.60 -10.17
N ASP A 130 56.87 20.76 -10.44
CA ASP A 130 57.47 19.86 -9.45
C ASP A 130 58.12 20.58 -8.23
N GLU A 131 58.36 21.90 -8.32
CA GLU A 131 58.84 22.73 -7.21
C GLU A 131 57.72 23.25 -6.27
N TYR A 132 56.45 23.06 -6.61
CA TYR A 132 55.31 23.56 -5.82
C TYR A 132 54.73 22.51 -4.88
N LEU A 133 54.30 22.96 -3.70
CA LEU A 133 53.48 22.14 -2.81
C LEU A 133 52.00 22.42 -3.08
N VAL A 134 51.20 21.35 -3.11
CA VAL A 134 49.77 21.36 -3.45
C VAL A 134 48.90 20.83 -2.32
N ILE A 135 47.64 21.27 -2.23
CA ILE A 135 46.66 20.80 -1.25
C ILE A 135 45.73 19.71 -1.81
N SER A 136 45.69 19.51 -3.13
CA SER A 136 44.83 18.50 -3.80
C SER A 136 44.82 17.12 -3.13
N ALA A 137 45.99 16.60 -2.75
CA ALA A 137 46.11 15.28 -2.13
C ALA A 137 45.52 15.22 -0.72
N THR A 138 45.68 16.27 0.07
CA THR A 138 45.13 16.34 1.43
C THR A 138 43.60 16.39 1.40
N ILE A 139 43.03 17.17 0.48
CA ILE A 139 41.58 17.19 0.27
C ILE A 139 41.09 15.83 -0.23
N ALA A 140 41.83 15.17 -1.14
CA ALA A 140 41.51 13.81 -1.58
C ALA A 140 41.48 12.82 -0.41
N LEU A 141 42.43 12.92 0.53
CA LEU A 141 42.49 12.06 1.70
C LEU A 141 41.33 12.31 2.67
N VAL A 142 40.98 13.57 2.94
CA VAL A 142 39.80 13.93 3.73
C VAL A 142 38.52 13.43 3.06
N TYR A 143 38.43 13.58 1.74
CA TYR A 143 37.33 13.05 0.95
C TYR A 143 37.23 11.52 1.08
N ALA A 144 38.37 10.81 0.98
CA ALA A 144 38.43 9.36 1.13
C ALA A 144 38.00 8.88 2.52
N LEU A 145 38.36 9.60 3.59
CA LEU A 145 37.87 9.31 4.93
C LEU A 145 36.34 9.49 5.04
N GLY A 146 35.80 10.55 4.44
CA GLY A 146 34.35 10.72 4.31
C GLY A 146 33.69 9.60 3.52
N ALA A 147 34.33 9.16 2.43
CA ALA A 147 33.88 8.05 1.60
C ALA A 147 33.79 6.75 2.43
N VAL A 148 34.79 6.44 3.27
CA VAL A 148 34.75 5.27 4.16
C VAL A 148 33.55 5.32 5.11
N PHE A 149 33.27 6.48 5.73
CA PHE A 149 32.10 6.61 6.60
C PHE A 149 30.78 6.37 5.84
N THR A 150 30.66 6.94 4.64
CA THR A 150 29.47 6.73 3.80
C THR A 150 29.33 5.28 3.33
N PHE A 151 30.46 4.60 3.06
CA PHE A 151 30.47 3.18 2.75
C PHE A 151 29.94 2.34 3.91
N THR A 152 30.41 2.59 5.14
CA THR A 152 29.91 1.90 6.33
C THR A 152 28.40 2.13 6.51
N ARG A 153 27.93 3.36 6.32
CA ARG A 153 26.48 3.69 6.36
C ARG A 153 25.70 2.94 5.28
N PHE A 154 26.25 2.84 4.06
CA PHE A 154 25.65 2.08 2.97
C PHE A 154 25.54 0.60 3.29
N VAL A 155 26.59 -0.02 3.86
CA VAL A 155 26.56 -1.43 4.27
C VAL A 155 25.49 -1.66 5.33
N TYR A 156 25.46 -0.82 6.38
CA TYR A 156 24.44 -0.90 7.43
C TYR A 156 23.03 -0.80 6.84
N THR A 157 22.79 0.21 6.01
CA THR A 157 21.49 0.43 5.35
C THR A 157 21.13 -0.79 4.49
N SER A 158 22.05 -1.28 3.66
CA SER A 158 21.84 -2.44 2.80
C SER A 158 21.42 -3.68 3.60
N SER A 159 22.05 -3.93 4.75
CA SER A 159 21.70 -5.03 5.64
C SER A 159 20.28 -4.90 6.20
N GLU A 160 19.79 -3.69 6.48
CA GLU A 160 18.40 -3.49 6.92
C GLU A 160 17.39 -3.79 5.82
N TYR A 161 17.72 -3.47 4.56
CA TYR A 161 16.84 -3.78 3.44
C TYR A 161 16.76 -5.29 3.21
N ILE A 162 17.81 -6.07 3.45
CA ILE A 162 17.72 -7.53 3.26
C ILE A 162 16.76 -8.19 4.28
N GLN A 163 16.46 -7.54 5.41
CA GLN A 163 15.60 -8.11 6.45
C GLN A 163 14.11 -8.05 6.08
N LEU A 164 13.50 -9.22 5.89
CA LEU A 164 12.10 -9.38 5.52
C LEU A 164 11.13 -8.76 6.53
N GLU A 165 11.38 -8.89 7.83
CA GLU A 165 10.52 -8.30 8.87
C GLU A 165 10.45 -6.77 8.74
N LYS A 166 11.58 -6.12 8.44
CA LYS A 166 11.63 -4.67 8.21
C LYS A 166 10.89 -4.27 6.93
N LEU A 167 10.94 -5.12 5.89
CA LEU A 167 10.16 -4.91 4.67
C LEU A 167 8.66 -4.95 4.96
N ILE A 168 8.18 -6.01 5.63
CA ILE A 168 6.76 -6.15 5.98
C ILE A 168 6.30 -4.96 6.82
N HIS A 169 7.08 -4.57 7.82
CA HIS A 169 6.74 -3.42 8.67
C HIS A 169 6.70 -2.11 7.87
N ARG A 170 7.62 -1.91 6.92
CA ARG A 170 7.64 -0.71 6.07
C ARG A 170 6.42 -0.66 5.14
N LEU A 171 6.10 -1.77 4.47
CA LEU A 171 4.92 -1.88 3.62
C LEU A 171 3.64 -1.63 4.43
N TYR A 172 3.56 -2.19 5.64
CA TYR A 172 2.47 -1.91 6.57
C TYR A 172 2.39 -0.43 6.92
N LYS A 173 3.51 0.24 7.26
CA LYS A 173 3.51 1.66 7.62
C LYS A 173 3.12 2.57 6.46
N GLU A 174 3.56 2.27 5.25
CA GLU A 174 3.16 2.95 4.02
C GLU A 174 1.64 2.80 3.82
N ALA A 175 1.14 1.57 3.84
CA ALA A 175 -0.28 1.27 3.71
C ALA A 175 -1.12 1.90 4.84
N GLN A 176 -0.61 1.91 6.07
CA GLN A 176 -1.25 2.53 7.23
C GLN A 176 -1.52 4.03 6.97
N GLY A 177 -0.53 4.75 6.43
CA GLY A 177 -0.69 6.16 6.07
C GLY A 177 -1.71 6.38 4.95
N ILE A 178 -1.74 5.51 3.94
CA ILE A 178 -2.72 5.57 2.84
C ILE A 178 -4.14 5.34 3.37
N TYR A 179 -4.33 4.33 4.21
CA TYR A 179 -5.61 4.04 4.87
C TYR A 179 -6.07 5.20 5.75
N ASP A 180 -5.19 5.77 6.57
CA ASP A 180 -5.53 6.91 7.43
C ASP A 180 -5.98 8.13 6.60
N ASN A 181 -5.26 8.44 5.52
CA ASN A 181 -5.62 9.53 4.62
C ASN A 181 -6.95 9.24 3.89
N TYR A 182 -7.18 8.00 3.47
CA TYR A 182 -8.41 7.59 2.81
C TYR A 182 -9.62 7.72 3.74
N ILE A 183 -9.54 7.19 4.96
CA ILE A 183 -10.61 7.26 5.95
C ILE A 183 -10.92 8.72 6.29
N LYS A 184 -9.89 9.50 6.61
CA LYS A 184 -10.03 10.92 6.95
C LYS A 184 -10.67 11.73 5.83
N ARG A 185 -10.49 11.35 4.57
CA ARG A 185 -11.11 12.01 3.41
C ARG A 185 -12.63 11.88 3.41
N PHE A 186 -13.19 10.80 3.97
CA PHE A 186 -14.62 10.51 3.92
C PHE A 186 -15.32 10.54 5.29
N GLU A 187 -14.57 10.64 6.39
CA GLU A 187 -15.08 10.58 7.77
C GLU A 187 -16.19 11.58 8.09
N ASN A 188 -16.13 12.80 7.51
CA ASN A 188 -17.08 13.88 7.78
C ASN A 188 -18.32 13.88 6.86
N PHE A 189 -18.42 12.93 5.92
CA PHE A 189 -19.53 12.90 4.97
C PHE A 189 -20.57 11.87 5.39
N HIS A 190 -21.85 12.19 5.13
CA HIS A 190 -22.93 11.25 5.39
C HIS A 190 -22.78 10.00 4.50
N SER A 191 -22.92 8.82 5.11
CA SER A 191 -22.82 7.55 4.42
C SER A 191 -24.10 6.72 4.53
N ILE A 192 -24.37 5.93 3.50
CA ILE A 192 -25.56 5.09 3.37
C ILE A 192 -25.19 3.67 2.92
N LYS A 193 -26.00 2.68 3.30
CA LYS A 193 -25.79 1.26 2.94
C LYS A 193 -26.14 0.94 1.50
N HIS A 194 -27.24 1.50 1.03
CA HIS A 194 -27.81 1.24 -0.28
C HIS A 194 -28.13 2.57 -0.92
N LEU A 195 -27.93 2.67 -2.24
CA LEU A 195 -28.41 3.82 -2.99
C LEU A 195 -29.92 3.96 -2.79
N PRO A 196 -30.43 5.18 -2.55
CA PRO A 196 -31.87 5.39 -2.42
C PRO A 196 -32.56 5.02 -3.74
N GLU A 197 -33.79 4.53 -3.66
CA GLU A 197 -34.65 4.43 -4.83
C GLU A 197 -34.96 5.84 -5.31
N MET A 198 -34.39 6.20 -6.45
CA MET A 198 -34.51 7.52 -7.06
C MET A 198 -35.33 7.41 -8.33
N SER A 199 -36.49 8.03 -8.37
CA SER A 199 -37.33 8.10 -9.56
C SER A 199 -36.99 9.38 -10.33
N TYR A 200 -36.25 9.24 -11.43
CA TYR A 200 -35.89 10.34 -12.34
C TYR A 200 -36.40 10.06 -13.75
N MET A 201 -36.79 11.12 -14.46
CA MET A 201 -37.32 11.00 -15.82
C MET A 201 -36.24 10.57 -16.84
N TYR A 202 -34.98 10.94 -16.61
CA TYR A 202 -33.87 10.63 -17.51
C TYR A 202 -32.69 10.06 -16.72
N THR A 203 -32.01 9.08 -17.34
CA THR A 203 -30.72 8.55 -16.89
C THR A 203 -29.76 8.58 -18.07
N PHE A 204 -28.59 9.16 -17.88
CA PHE A 204 -27.54 9.28 -18.88
C PHE A 204 -26.24 8.66 -18.38
N ASP A 205 -25.64 7.79 -19.19
CA ASP A 205 -24.33 7.20 -18.89
C ASP A 205 -23.21 8.13 -19.36
N ILE A 206 -22.21 8.31 -18.50
CA ILE A 206 -20.97 9.00 -18.84
C ILE A 206 -19.89 7.96 -19.11
N GLN A 207 -19.34 8.01 -20.31
CA GLN A 207 -18.30 7.10 -20.76
C GLN A 207 -16.90 7.62 -20.45
N ALA A 208 -15.97 6.70 -20.17
CA ALA A 208 -14.55 7.02 -20.05
C ALA A 208 -13.95 7.39 -21.42
N THR A 209 -13.12 8.42 -21.43
CA THR A 209 -12.43 8.90 -22.65
C THR A 209 -11.13 8.17 -22.97
N LYS A 210 -10.66 7.30 -22.07
CA LYS A 210 -9.36 6.62 -22.18
C LYS A 210 -9.36 5.28 -21.45
N SER A 211 -8.56 4.35 -21.96
CA SER A 211 -8.24 3.09 -21.27
C SER A 211 -7.05 3.26 -20.32
N ALA A 212 -7.27 3.27 -19.01
CA ALA A 212 -6.23 3.53 -17.99
C ALA A 212 -6.71 3.23 -16.57
N TYR A 213 -5.80 3.29 -15.58
CA TYR A 213 -6.16 3.28 -14.16
C TYR A 213 -6.66 4.66 -13.70
N VAL A 214 -7.70 4.66 -12.88
CA VAL A 214 -8.23 5.87 -12.24
C VAL A 214 -7.38 6.20 -11.01
N GLU A 215 -6.59 7.28 -11.09
CA GLU A 215 -5.69 7.70 -10.00
C GLU A 215 -6.37 8.63 -9.00
N HIS A 216 -7.25 9.51 -9.48
CA HIS A 216 -7.91 10.51 -8.65
C HIS A 216 -9.28 10.90 -9.20
N ILE A 217 -10.22 11.19 -8.28
CA ILE A 217 -11.57 11.69 -8.58
C ILE A 217 -11.76 13.03 -7.85
N ASP A 218 -12.00 14.10 -8.61
CA ASP A 218 -12.33 15.43 -8.07
C ASP A 218 -13.83 15.57 -7.80
N PHE A 219 -14.22 15.23 -6.57
CA PHE A 219 -15.60 15.32 -6.11
C PHE A 219 -16.16 16.76 -6.11
N ASN A 220 -15.33 17.80 -6.03
CA ASN A 220 -15.81 19.19 -6.03
C ASN A 220 -16.30 19.60 -7.42
N THR A 221 -15.62 19.15 -8.46
CA THR A 221 -16.09 19.37 -9.84
C THR A 221 -17.39 18.61 -10.09
N LEU A 222 -17.52 17.37 -9.60
CA LEU A 222 -18.74 16.58 -9.74
C LEU A 222 -19.93 17.21 -8.99
N LYS A 223 -19.73 17.69 -7.76
CA LYS A 223 -20.76 18.42 -7.00
C LYS A 223 -21.30 19.63 -7.75
N LYS A 224 -20.42 20.44 -8.36
CA LYS A 224 -20.84 21.59 -9.17
C LYS A 224 -21.69 21.19 -10.37
N ILE A 225 -21.36 20.06 -11.02
CA ILE A 225 -22.15 19.54 -12.14
C ILE A 225 -23.53 19.08 -11.65
N ALA A 226 -23.59 18.38 -10.53
CA ALA A 226 -24.83 17.93 -9.91
C ALA A 226 -25.78 19.11 -9.61
N ASP A 227 -25.23 20.19 -9.04
CA ASP A 227 -25.97 21.42 -8.76
C ASP A 227 -26.44 22.16 -10.00
N GLU A 228 -25.54 22.41 -10.95
CA GLU A 228 -25.83 23.18 -12.17
C GLU A 228 -26.91 22.51 -13.03
N LYS A 229 -26.99 21.17 -12.99
CA LYS A 229 -27.88 20.36 -13.83
C LYS A 229 -29.06 19.78 -13.08
N ASP A 230 -29.22 20.11 -11.80
CA ASP A 230 -30.28 19.58 -10.95
C ASP A 230 -30.36 18.04 -11.06
N ALA A 231 -29.21 17.41 -10.84
CA ALA A 231 -28.98 16.01 -11.17
C ALA A 231 -28.24 15.27 -10.06
N ASN A 232 -28.55 13.99 -9.92
CA ASN A 232 -27.81 13.07 -9.07
C ASN A 232 -26.76 12.32 -9.89
N ILE A 233 -25.54 12.28 -9.39
CA ILE A 233 -24.42 11.59 -10.05
C ILE A 233 -24.07 10.35 -9.24
N ILE A 234 -24.14 9.17 -9.87
CA ILE A 234 -23.71 7.90 -9.26
C ILE A 234 -22.38 7.52 -9.88
N ILE A 235 -21.35 7.40 -9.05
CA ILE A 235 -20.01 7.00 -9.49
C ILE A 235 -19.88 5.48 -9.33
N ASN A 236 -19.72 4.78 -10.45
CA ASN A 236 -19.66 3.32 -10.49
C ASN A 236 -18.23 2.75 -10.31
N ILE A 237 -17.22 3.60 -10.51
CA ILE A 237 -15.78 3.29 -10.39
C ILE A 237 -15.19 3.73 -9.04
N ARG A 238 -14.10 3.09 -8.62
CA ARG A 238 -13.28 3.54 -7.47
C ARG A 238 -11.88 3.94 -7.94
N VAL A 239 -11.18 4.72 -7.12
CA VAL A 239 -9.74 4.94 -7.30
C VAL A 239 -9.03 3.58 -7.35
N GLY A 240 -8.10 3.39 -8.29
CA GLY A 240 -7.38 2.15 -8.52
C GLY A 240 -7.99 1.21 -9.57
N TYR A 241 -9.21 1.49 -10.04
CA TYR A 241 -9.88 0.67 -11.04
C TYR A 241 -9.29 0.93 -12.43
N PHE A 242 -9.16 -0.13 -13.23
CA PHE A 242 -8.83 -0.02 -14.64
C PHE A 242 -10.12 0.15 -15.42
N VAL A 243 -10.23 1.23 -16.18
CA VAL A 243 -11.37 1.48 -17.07
C VAL A 243 -10.93 1.38 -18.52
N THR A 244 -11.84 0.99 -19.40
CA THR A 244 -11.63 1.02 -20.85
C THR A 244 -12.28 2.25 -21.47
N GLU A 245 -11.73 2.70 -22.61
CA GLU A 245 -12.38 3.72 -23.43
C GLU A 245 -13.81 3.27 -23.79
N ASP A 246 -14.76 4.21 -23.74
CA ASP A 246 -16.19 4.00 -23.94
C ASP A 246 -16.92 3.20 -22.83
N GLU A 247 -16.24 2.80 -21.76
CA GLU A 247 -16.87 2.14 -20.60
C GLU A 247 -17.72 3.15 -19.80
N PRO A 248 -18.97 2.81 -19.43
CA PRO A 248 -19.79 3.67 -18.58
C PRO A 248 -19.22 3.70 -17.15
N ILE A 249 -18.77 4.88 -16.72
CA ILE A 249 -18.09 5.08 -15.43
C ILE A 249 -18.94 5.81 -14.39
N MET A 250 -19.94 6.57 -14.83
CA MET A 250 -20.88 7.28 -13.97
C MET A 250 -22.26 7.33 -14.61
N GLU A 251 -23.30 7.39 -13.79
CA GLU A 251 -24.68 7.64 -14.20
C GLU A 251 -25.12 9.03 -13.73
N ILE A 252 -25.78 9.79 -14.60
CA ILE A 252 -26.44 11.05 -14.27
C ILE A 252 -27.94 10.84 -14.32
N LYS A 253 -28.61 11.01 -13.18
CA LYS A 253 -30.06 10.90 -13.04
C LYS A 253 -30.67 12.27 -12.80
N THR A 254 -31.61 12.68 -13.66
CA THR A 254 -32.21 14.01 -13.59
C THR A 254 -33.62 14.01 -14.18
N ASN A 255 -34.41 15.02 -13.82
CA ASN A 255 -35.71 15.29 -14.44
C ASN A 255 -35.59 16.20 -15.68
N GLN A 256 -34.40 16.74 -15.94
CA GLN A 256 -34.11 17.57 -17.11
C GLN A 256 -33.62 16.72 -18.29
N ASN A 257 -34.08 17.04 -19.50
CA ASN A 257 -33.50 16.42 -20.69
C ASN A 257 -32.16 17.10 -21.02
N LEU A 258 -31.06 16.42 -20.71
CA LEU A 258 -29.69 16.92 -20.91
C LEU A 258 -29.05 16.44 -22.22
N THR A 259 -29.81 15.85 -23.15
CA THR A 259 -29.27 15.20 -24.36
C THR A 259 -28.31 16.12 -25.14
N ASP A 260 -28.65 17.40 -25.29
CA ASP A 260 -27.82 18.38 -26.03
C ASP A 260 -26.57 18.83 -25.25
N ASP A 261 -26.58 18.72 -23.92
CA ASP A 261 -25.48 19.12 -23.03
C ASP A 261 -24.51 17.96 -22.73
N MET A 262 -24.88 16.71 -23.06
CA MET A 262 -24.13 15.51 -22.65
C MET A 262 -22.68 15.49 -23.13
N GLU A 263 -22.38 16.06 -24.29
CA GLU A 263 -21.01 16.13 -24.80
C GLU A 263 -20.11 17.02 -23.91
N ASP A 264 -20.63 18.18 -23.45
CA ASP A 264 -19.90 19.07 -22.55
C ASP A 264 -19.77 18.46 -21.15
N ILE A 265 -20.86 17.88 -20.63
CA ILE A 265 -20.88 17.21 -19.33
C ILE A 265 -19.87 16.06 -19.32
N THR A 266 -19.85 15.21 -20.35
CA THR A 266 -18.89 14.10 -20.48
C THR A 266 -17.45 14.60 -20.47
N LYS A 267 -17.14 15.70 -21.16
CA LYS A 267 -15.80 16.32 -21.14
C LYS A 267 -15.45 16.86 -19.76
N ARG A 268 -16.38 17.51 -19.05
CA ARG A 268 -16.16 18.05 -17.70
C ARG A 268 -15.95 16.93 -16.68
N VAL A 269 -16.77 15.87 -16.72
CA VAL A 269 -16.62 14.69 -15.86
C VAL A 269 -15.28 14.01 -16.12
N ASN A 270 -14.90 13.76 -17.37
CA ASN A 270 -13.60 13.14 -17.66
C ASN A 270 -12.41 14.03 -17.25
N ARG A 271 -12.55 15.36 -17.23
CA ARG A 271 -11.54 16.28 -16.68
C ARG A 271 -11.45 16.25 -15.16
N SER A 272 -12.50 15.81 -14.46
CA SER A 272 -12.48 15.61 -13.01
C SER A 272 -11.74 14.32 -12.61
N LEU A 273 -11.46 13.45 -13.58
CA LEU A 273 -10.74 12.19 -13.40
C LEU A 273 -9.28 12.36 -13.81
N SER A 274 -8.39 11.77 -13.02
CA SER A 274 -6.99 11.59 -13.42
C SER A 274 -6.75 10.14 -13.80
N PHE A 275 -6.16 9.95 -14.99
CA PHE A 275 -5.83 8.64 -15.55
C PHE A 275 -4.31 8.42 -15.55
N GLU A 276 -3.88 7.21 -15.21
CA GLU A 276 -2.48 6.80 -15.21
C GLU A 276 -2.31 5.42 -15.83
N SER A 277 -1.16 5.15 -16.46
CA SER A 277 -0.88 3.84 -17.08
C SER A 277 -0.56 2.75 -16.04
N GLU A 278 -0.13 3.14 -14.85
CA GLU A 278 0.27 2.25 -13.77
C GLU A 278 -0.50 2.54 -12.48
N LYS A 279 -0.65 1.52 -11.63
CA LYS A 279 -1.27 1.68 -10.32
C LYS A 279 -0.34 2.44 -9.38
N SER A 280 -0.89 3.45 -8.69
CA SER A 280 -0.18 4.19 -7.65
C SER A 280 -0.72 3.84 -6.28
N ALA A 281 0.16 3.52 -5.33
CA ALA A 281 -0.25 3.23 -3.96
C ALA A 281 -0.66 4.50 -3.20
N MET A 282 -0.29 5.68 -3.69
CA MET A 282 -0.41 6.95 -2.96
C MET A 282 -1.85 7.25 -2.49
N TYR A 283 -2.85 6.82 -3.26
CA TYR A 283 -4.27 7.09 -2.99
C TYR A 283 -5.17 5.84 -3.04
N ASP A 284 -4.59 4.65 -3.23
CA ASP A 284 -5.31 3.40 -3.45
C ASP A 284 -5.04 2.42 -2.29
N PRO A 285 -5.96 2.34 -1.29
CA PRO A 285 -5.88 1.35 -0.22
C PRO A 285 -5.82 -0.09 -0.74
N ASP A 286 -6.52 -0.41 -1.84
CA ASP A 286 -6.57 -1.77 -2.40
C ASP A 286 -5.22 -2.17 -2.97
N TYR A 287 -4.53 -1.25 -3.66
CA TYR A 287 -3.19 -1.51 -4.16
C TYR A 287 -2.16 -1.58 -3.03
N ALA A 288 -2.26 -0.71 -2.01
CA ALA A 288 -1.40 -0.77 -0.83
C ALA A 288 -1.52 -2.12 -0.10
N ARG A 289 -2.74 -2.63 0.05
CA ARG A 289 -3.02 -3.99 0.57
C ARG A 289 -2.47 -5.08 -0.34
N THR A 290 -2.63 -4.94 -1.65
CA THR A 290 -2.15 -5.93 -2.63
C THR A 290 -0.65 -6.15 -2.51
N LYS A 291 0.14 -5.09 -2.27
CA LYS A 291 1.60 -5.22 -2.02
C LYS A 291 1.91 -6.18 -0.85
N LEU A 292 1.15 -6.12 0.25
CA LEU A 292 1.29 -7.05 1.37
C LEU A 292 0.83 -8.47 0.99
N THR A 293 -0.34 -8.58 0.34
CA THR A 293 -0.88 -9.86 -0.11
C THR A 293 0.09 -10.62 -1.01
N GLU A 294 0.77 -9.93 -1.93
CA GLU A 294 1.79 -10.54 -2.80
C GLU A 294 2.96 -11.14 -2.03
N VAL A 295 3.45 -10.46 -0.99
CA VAL A 295 4.53 -10.98 -0.13
C VAL A 295 4.06 -12.26 0.58
N ALA A 296 2.85 -12.25 1.13
CA ALA A 296 2.29 -13.42 1.79
C ALA A 296 2.10 -14.58 0.81
N LEU A 297 1.52 -14.33 -0.37
CA LEU A 297 1.30 -15.35 -1.40
C LEU A 297 2.61 -15.96 -1.91
N ARG A 298 3.65 -15.13 -2.05
CA ARG A 298 4.97 -15.62 -2.43
C ARG A 298 5.53 -16.54 -1.36
N ALA A 299 5.38 -16.19 -0.09
CA ALA A 299 5.83 -16.99 1.04
C ALA A 299 5.13 -18.36 1.11
N VAL A 300 3.80 -18.41 0.96
CA VAL A 300 3.03 -19.69 0.95
C VAL A 300 3.01 -20.39 -0.40
N SER A 301 3.73 -19.88 -1.40
CA SER A 301 3.81 -20.54 -2.70
C SER A 301 4.55 -21.89 -2.57
N PRO A 302 4.21 -22.91 -3.38
CA PRO A 302 4.83 -24.24 -3.29
C PRO A 302 6.36 -24.25 -3.43
N GLY A 303 6.94 -23.21 -4.05
CA GLY A 303 8.39 -23.10 -4.24
C GLY A 303 9.15 -22.50 -3.04
N ILE A 304 8.48 -21.76 -2.16
CA ILE A 304 9.09 -21.13 -0.97
C ILE A 304 8.65 -21.86 0.30
N ASN A 305 7.33 -22.06 0.47
CA ASN A 305 6.73 -22.77 1.59
C ASN A 305 7.14 -22.24 2.98
N ASP A 306 7.05 -20.93 3.17
CA ASP A 306 7.30 -20.22 4.43
C ASP A 306 5.97 -19.65 5.00
N PRO A 307 5.17 -20.46 5.71
CA PRO A 307 3.90 -20.03 6.27
C PRO A 307 4.06 -18.98 7.38
N ASN A 308 5.17 -18.99 8.13
CA ASN A 308 5.39 -18.03 9.23
C ASN A 308 5.47 -16.59 8.71
N THR A 309 6.14 -16.39 7.57
CA THR A 309 6.14 -15.08 6.89
C THR A 309 4.73 -14.64 6.50
N ALA A 310 3.91 -15.54 5.93
CA ALA A 310 2.54 -15.19 5.57
C ALA A 310 1.66 -14.89 6.80
N ILE A 311 1.82 -15.64 7.89
CA ILE A 311 1.17 -15.37 9.17
C ILE A 311 1.55 -13.98 9.70
N HIS A 312 2.84 -13.62 9.63
CA HIS A 312 3.31 -12.30 10.04
C HIS A 312 2.68 -11.18 9.20
N VAL A 313 2.56 -11.37 7.89
CA VAL A 313 1.85 -10.42 7.01
C VAL A 313 0.36 -10.35 7.35
N LEU A 314 -0.30 -11.48 7.62
CA LEU A 314 -1.72 -11.54 7.98
C LEU A 314 -2.02 -10.70 9.23
N HIS A 315 -1.15 -10.73 10.25
CA HIS A 315 -1.29 -9.88 11.44
C HIS A 315 -1.36 -8.40 11.06
N TYR A 316 -0.39 -7.89 10.30
CA TYR A 316 -0.39 -6.48 9.88
C TYR A 316 -1.53 -6.14 8.92
N LYS A 317 -1.84 -7.04 7.99
CA LYS A 317 -2.96 -6.86 7.06
C LYS A 317 -4.28 -6.73 7.81
N SER A 318 -4.52 -7.57 8.82
CA SER A 318 -5.75 -7.50 9.63
C SER A 318 -5.91 -6.17 10.37
N LEU A 319 -4.81 -5.51 10.75
CA LEU A 319 -4.85 -4.18 11.36
C LEU A 319 -5.29 -3.08 10.38
N LEU A 320 -4.94 -3.22 9.08
CA LEU A 320 -5.39 -2.30 8.04
C LEU A 320 -6.89 -2.50 7.77
N GLU A 321 -7.31 -3.74 7.60
CA GLU A 321 -8.72 -4.09 7.31
C GLU A 321 -9.65 -3.79 8.47
N LYS A 322 -9.15 -3.94 9.71
CA LYS A 322 -9.85 -3.51 10.93
C LYS A 322 -10.29 -2.04 10.84
N ARG A 323 -9.52 -1.18 10.17
CA ARG A 323 -9.87 0.25 10.03
C ARG A 323 -10.99 0.45 9.02
N LEU A 324 -10.96 -0.24 7.87
CA LEU A 324 -12.06 -0.19 6.89
C LEU A 324 -13.34 -0.83 7.45
N ALA A 325 -13.22 -1.89 8.23
CA ALA A 325 -14.34 -2.54 8.90
C ALA A 325 -15.09 -1.58 9.84
N GLY A 326 -14.40 -0.59 10.42
CA GLY A 326 -14.99 0.43 11.28
C GLY A 326 -15.74 1.54 10.53
N MET A 327 -15.66 1.59 9.20
CA MET A 327 -16.35 2.62 8.41
C MET A 327 -17.83 2.26 8.20
N PRO A 328 -18.78 3.20 8.41
CA PRO A 328 -20.20 2.97 8.24
C PRO A 328 -20.66 3.05 6.78
N GLY A 329 -21.68 2.29 6.39
CA GLY A 329 -22.25 2.38 5.04
C GLY A 329 -21.30 1.96 3.91
N LYS A 330 -21.84 1.97 2.69
CA LYS A 330 -21.18 1.57 1.44
C LYS A 330 -20.94 2.73 0.49
N TYR A 331 -21.86 3.69 0.48
CA TYR A 331 -21.79 4.89 -0.34
C TYR A 331 -21.63 6.11 0.57
N VAL A 332 -20.81 7.05 0.12
CA VAL A 332 -20.72 8.39 0.69
C VAL A 332 -21.46 9.36 -0.21
N ILE A 333 -22.14 10.33 0.39
CA ILE A 333 -22.91 11.34 -0.32
C ILE A 333 -22.17 12.67 -0.22
N PHE A 334 -22.00 13.33 -1.37
CA PHE A 334 -21.56 14.71 -1.43
C PHE A 334 -22.70 15.58 -1.90
N HIS A 335 -23.11 16.55 -1.07
CA HIS A 335 -24.01 17.63 -1.48
C HIS A 335 -23.34 18.98 -1.25
N ASN A 336 -23.87 20.03 -1.87
CA ASN A 336 -23.48 21.39 -1.52
C ASN A 336 -24.32 21.85 -0.31
N GLU A 337 -23.68 21.91 0.85
CA GLU A 337 -24.23 22.59 2.03
C GLU A 337 -24.05 24.11 1.86
N GLU A 338 -24.96 24.74 1.13
CA GLU A 338 -25.32 26.14 1.41
C GLU A 338 -26.66 26.12 2.14
N GLU A 339 -26.72 25.73 3.43
CA GLU A 339 -27.79 26.16 4.37
C GLU A 339 -27.72 25.65 5.84
N GLU A 340 -26.79 24.78 6.28
CA GLU A 340 -26.82 24.28 7.69
C GLU A 340 -25.86 24.95 8.69
N ASN A 341 -24.98 25.86 8.26
CA ASN A 341 -24.01 26.50 9.17
C ASN A 341 -24.59 27.59 10.10
N ASP A 342 -25.84 28.03 9.91
CA ASP A 342 -26.44 29.09 10.74
C ASP A 342 -27.20 28.55 11.98
N GLU A 343 -27.62 27.29 12.00
CA GLU A 343 -28.34 26.74 13.16
C GLU A 343 -27.40 26.24 14.27
N GLN A 344 -26.26 25.62 13.93
CA GLN A 344 -25.28 25.17 14.94
C GLN A 344 -24.46 26.31 15.57
N ALA A 345 -24.35 27.46 14.91
CA ALA A 345 -23.74 28.66 15.50
C ALA A 345 -24.66 29.36 16.52
N SER A 346 -25.98 29.11 16.47
CA SER A 346 -26.95 29.80 17.34
C SER A 346 -27.22 29.07 18.68
N GLU A 347 -26.90 27.78 18.78
CA GLU A 347 -27.05 27.01 20.04
C GLU A 347 -25.80 27.05 20.93
N SER A 348 -24.63 27.42 20.40
CA SER A 348 -23.38 27.49 21.18
C SER A 348 -23.17 28.83 21.92
N ASP A 349 -23.93 29.88 21.60
CA ASP A 349 -23.79 31.21 22.20
C ASP A 349 -24.75 31.50 23.38
N ASN A 350 -25.66 30.58 23.73
CA ASN A 350 -26.64 30.80 24.80
C ASN A 350 -26.27 30.17 26.16
N ASN A 351 -25.05 29.66 26.34
CA ASN A 351 -24.67 29.03 27.61
C ASN A 351 -23.24 29.35 28.06
N SER A 352 -22.89 30.63 28.20
CA SER A 352 -21.88 31.05 29.18
C SER A 352 -22.01 32.53 29.55
N ASN A 353 -22.80 32.82 30.60
CA ASN A 353 -22.71 34.07 31.34
C ASN A 353 -22.80 33.76 32.84
N GLY A 354 -21.76 34.19 33.57
CA GLY A 354 -21.67 34.18 35.03
C GLY A 354 -20.67 33.15 35.56
N GLU A 355 -19.65 33.45 36.34
CA GLU A 355 -19.26 34.70 37.01
C GLU A 355 -17.76 34.69 37.28
N ASP A 356 -17.22 35.90 37.37
CA ASP A 356 -15.90 36.29 37.83
C ASP A 356 -15.39 35.58 39.10
N SER A 357 -14.07 35.37 39.19
CA SER A 357 -13.23 36.22 40.05
C SER A 357 -11.78 35.72 40.23
N SER A 358 -10.85 36.60 39.84
CA SER A 358 -9.61 36.96 40.53
C SER A 358 -8.73 35.87 41.21
N SER A 359 -7.50 35.70 40.73
CA SER A 359 -6.32 36.45 41.23
C SER A 359 -4.99 35.70 41.12
N SER A 360 -4.00 36.48 40.68
CA SER A 360 -2.59 36.48 41.08
C SER A 360 -1.61 35.40 40.59
N LYS A 361 -0.66 35.93 39.81
CA LYS A 361 0.70 35.45 39.55
C LYS A 361 1.43 34.96 40.82
N LYS A 362 2.24 33.90 40.67
CA LYS A 362 3.63 33.90 41.17
C LYS A 362 4.53 32.87 40.49
N SER A 363 5.64 33.37 39.97
CA SER A 363 6.85 32.66 39.60
C SER A 363 7.76 32.46 40.82
N SER A 364 8.46 31.31 40.94
CA SER A 364 9.91 31.27 41.22
C SER A 364 10.47 29.85 41.31
N SER A 365 11.65 29.69 40.71
CA SER A 365 12.64 28.62 40.80
C SER A 365 13.40 28.55 42.15
N GLY A 366 14.02 27.39 42.42
CA GLY A 366 15.16 27.18 43.37
C GLY A 366 15.00 25.87 44.16
N HIS A 367 15.69 24.75 43.90
CA HIS A 367 17.11 24.33 43.97
C HIS A 367 17.57 23.78 45.36
N SER A 368 18.39 22.71 45.30
CA SER A 368 19.19 21.99 46.35
C SER A 368 18.43 21.16 47.41
N SER A 369 18.91 20.04 47.96
CA SER A 369 20.06 19.11 47.78
C SER A 369 19.87 17.92 48.78
N ASP A 370 20.81 16.96 48.79
CA ASP A 370 21.14 15.95 49.83
C ASP A 370 20.80 14.49 49.40
N LEU A 371 21.73 13.63 48.93
CA LEU A 371 22.93 12.97 49.52
C LEU A 371 22.63 11.89 50.60
N ASP A 372 22.78 10.61 50.22
CA ASP A 372 23.71 9.58 50.75
C ASP A 372 23.32 8.19 50.14
N ASP A 373 24.17 7.51 49.35
CA ASP A 373 25.28 6.56 49.72
C ASP A 373 24.78 5.37 50.57
N SER A 374 25.14 4.09 50.39
CA SER A 374 26.06 3.28 49.59
C SER A 374 25.51 1.82 49.71
N ASP A 375 25.79 0.79 48.90
CA ASP A 375 27.09 0.11 48.79
C ASP A 375 27.09 -0.92 47.65
N LYS A 376 28.26 -1.05 47.02
CA LYS A 376 28.66 -2.04 46.02
C LYS A 376 29.53 -3.10 46.68
N THR A 377 29.53 -4.32 46.12
CA THR A 377 30.73 -5.15 45.82
C THR A 377 30.25 -6.28 44.88
N GLY A 378 30.71 -6.47 43.63
CA GLY A 378 32.08 -6.66 43.15
C GLY A 378 32.46 -8.14 43.35
N ILE A 379 32.63 -8.99 42.32
CA ILE A 379 33.89 -9.25 41.58
C ILE A 379 33.63 -10.35 40.51
N ASN A 380 34.35 -10.30 39.37
CA ASN A 380 34.48 -11.26 38.25
C ASN A 380 35.93 -11.85 38.28
N PRO A 381 36.45 -12.71 37.37
CA PRO A 381 36.06 -13.96 36.67
C PRO A 381 37.00 -15.16 37.03
N GLU A 382 36.74 -16.40 36.56
CA GLU A 382 37.76 -17.33 35.99
C GLU A 382 37.18 -18.70 35.54
N GLU A 383 37.98 -19.37 34.71
CA GLU A 383 37.81 -20.54 33.84
C GLU A 383 37.42 -21.88 34.52
N ALA A 384 36.78 -22.79 33.75
CA ALA A 384 37.01 -24.23 33.84
C ALA A 384 36.44 -24.99 32.62
N GLU A 385 37.22 -25.96 32.19
CA GLU A 385 37.19 -26.84 31.01
C GLU A 385 36.49 -28.20 31.35
N ILE A 386 36.32 -29.09 30.34
CA ILE A 386 36.04 -30.57 30.42
C ILE A 386 34.51 -30.94 30.46
N GLU A 387 33.92 -31.89 29.70
CA GLU A 387 34.37 -33.06 28.90
C GLU A 387 33.31 -33.47 27.84
N GLU A 388 33.74 -34.31 26.89
CA GLU A 388 32.99 -34.98 25.81
C GLU A 388 31.91 -35.97 26.28
N GLU A 389 30.88 -36.18 25.44
CA GLU A 389 30.41 -37.56 25.20
C GLU A 389 29.90 -37.77 23.75
N ASN A 390 30.50 -38.78 23.11
CA ASN A 390 30.30 -39.26 21.75
C ASN A 390 28.93 -39.92 21.50
N LYS A 391 28.40 -39.78 20.27
CA LYS A 391 28.05 -40.95 19.42
C LYS A 391 27.72 -40.60 17.97
N ASN A 392 28.58 -41.13 17.09
CA ASN A 392 28.38 -41.62 15.72
C ASN A 392 26.95 -41.56 15.13
N ASP A 393 26.81 -41.03 13.91
CA ASP A 393 26.63 -41.95 12.78
C ASP A 393 26.99 -41.34 11.41
N LYS A 394 27.33 -42.26 10.52
CA LYS A 394 28.14 -42.13 9.29
C LYS A 394 27.51 -41.32 8.16
N THR A 395 28.37 -40.59 7.48
CA THR A 395 28.25 -40.19 6.07
C THR A 395 28.43 -41.41 5.17
N GLU A 396 27.48 -41.66 4.27
CA GLU A 396 27.72 -42.44 3.04
C GLU A 396 27.21 -41.65 1.83
N ILE A 397 28.13 -41.42 0.91
CA ILE A 397 27.91 -40.87 -0.43
C ILE A 397 27.65 -42.07 -1.34
N ILE A 398 26.50 -42.12 -2.01
CA ILE A 398 26.33 -42.89 -3.26
C ILE A 398 25.53 -42.04 -4.24
N SER A 399 26.23 -41.60 -5.28
CA SER A 399 25.70 -41.16 -6.56
C SER A 399 25.49 -42.37 -7.48
N SER A 400 24.33 -42.49 -8.12
CA SER A 400 24.13 -42.72 -9.58
C SER A 400 22.77 -43.35 -9.91
N ASP A 401 22.12 -42.76 -10.91
CA ASP A 401 21.24 -43.35 -11.94
C ASP A 401 19.82 -43.85 -11.59
N SER A 402 18.82 -43.10 -12.06
CA SER A 402 17.70 -43.65 -12.87
C SER A 402 16.94 -42.54 -13.63
N GLU A 403 17.30 -42.30 -14.89
CA GLU A 403 16.51 -41.50 -15.85
C GLU A 403 15.23 -42.23 -16.34
N GLU A 404 14.99 -43.49 -15.94
CA GLU A 404 13.80 -44.27 -16.35
C GLU A 404 12.54 -43.99 -15.51
N ASP A 405 12.64 -43.30 -14.37
CA ASP A 405 11.49 -43.05 -13.48
C ASP A 405 10.72 -41.76 -13.81
N LYS A 406 11.27 -40.87 -14.65
CA LYS A 406 10.58 -39.65 -15.10
C LYS A 406 9.63 -39.89 -16.28
N GLU A 407 9.92 -40.85 -17.15
CA GLU A 407 9.10 -41.11 -18.35
C GLU A 407 7.77 -41.81 -18.01
N LYS A 408 7.75 -42.67 -16.97
CA LYS A 408 6.51 -43.33 -16.49
C LYS A 408 5.57 -42.41 -15.71
N ALA A 409 6.06 -41.28 -15.19
CA ALA A 409 5.25 -40.30 -14.49
C ALA A 409 4.49 -39.37 -15.45
N GLU A 410 5.08 -39.05 -16.62
CA GLU A 410 4.46 -38.15 -17.60
C GLU A 410 3.35 -38.83 -18.44
N ASP A 411 3.48 -40.14 -18.72
CA ASP A 411 2.43 -40.89 -19.45
C ASP A 411 1.15 -41.09 -18.62
N ARG A 412 1.26 -41.19 -17.29
CA ARG A 412 0.10 -41.26 -16.39
C ARG A 412 -0.67 -39.94 -16.29
N VAL A 413 -0.01 -38.81 -16.55
CA VAL A 413 -0.64 -37.48 -16.56
C VAL A 413 -1.30 -37.20 -17.91
N ARG A 414 -0.74 -37.70 -19.02
CA ARG A 414 -1.39 -37.61 -20.36
C ARG A 414 -2.64 -38.49 -20.50
N ALA A 415 -2.63 -39.70 -19.95
CA ALA A 415 -3.80 -40.59 -20.01
C ALA A 415 -5.01 -40.08 -19.20
N LYS A 416 -4.78 -39.25 -18.17
CA LYS A 416 -5.86 -38.66 -17.34
C LYS A 416 -6.46 -37.39 -17.94
N LYS A 417 -5.77 -36.74 -18.88
CA LYS A 417 -6.21 -35.52 -19.57
C LYS A 417 -7.09 -35.80 -20.81
N ILE A 418 -7.08 -37.04 -21.31
CA ILE A 418 -7.87 -37.46 -22.49
C ILE A 418 -9.28 -37.97 -22.11
N LYS A 419 -9.54 -38.27 -20.82
CA LYS A 419 -10.84 -38.79 -20.37
C LYS A 419 -11.82 -37.74 -19.82
N VAL A 420 -11.49 -36.46 -19.91
CA VAL A 420 -12.33 -35.34 -19.40
C VAL A 420 -12.76 -34.39 -20.53
N ILE A 421 -12.52 -34.76 -21.80
CA ILE A 421 -12.86 -33.94 -22.98
C ILE A 421 -13.85 -34.66 -23.92
N SER A 422 -14.46 -35.79 -23.52
CA SER A 422 -15.40 -36.53 -24.40
C SER A 422 -16.86 -36.58 -23.96
N ASP A 423 -17.27 -35.92 -22.87
CA ASP A 423 -18.68 -35.87 -22.47
C ASP A 423 -19.13 -34.40 -22.41
N GLY A 424 -19.79 -33.94 -23.47
CA GLY A 424 -20.35 -32.57 -23.49
C GLY A 424 -20.57 -31.95 -24.86
N GLN A 425 -20.84 -32.73 -25.92
CA GLN A 425 -21.51 -32.23 -27.12
C GLN A 425 -22.45 -33.32 -27.61
N ASP A 426 -23.75 -33.05 -27.54
CA ASP A 426 -24.81 -33.48 -28.46
C ASP A 426 -26.15 -33.40 -27.74
N THR A 427 -26.95 -32.37 -28.05
CA THR A 427 -28.32 -32.48 -28.57
C THR A 427 -29.03 -31.13 -28.51
N GLU A 428 -29.21 -30.52 -29.69
CA GLU A 428 -30.24 -29.54 -29.96
C GLU A 428 -31.07 -30.04 -31.17
N ASN A 429 -32.37 -29.77 -31.12
CA ASN A 429 -33.40 -29.84 -32.17
C ASN A 429 -34.04 -31.20 -32.53
N LYS A 430 -35.33 -31.31 -32.20
CA LYS A 430 -36.39 -31.68 -33.16
C LYS A 430 -37.79 -31.24 -32.70
N GLU A 431 -38.44 -30.55 -33.61
CA GLU A 431 -39.81 -30.01 -33.62
C GLU A 431 -40.92 -31.08 -33.77
N ASP A 432 -42.12 -30.64 -33.38
CA ASP A 432 -43.48 -30.88 -33.89
C ASP A 432 -44.11 -32.29 -33.96
N ASN A 433 -45.27 -32.45 -33.29
CA ASN A 433 -46.59 -32.54 -33.96
C ASN A 433 -47.80 -32.72 -33.02
N GLU A 434 -48.84 -31.91 -33.30
CA GLU A 434 -50.27 -32.21 -33.49
C GLU A 434 -51.25 -32.46 -32.30
N ASP A 435 -52.16 -31.46 -32.18
CA ASP A 435 -53.62 -31.53 -32.37
C ASP A 435 -54.65 -31.67 -31.22
N GLU A 436 -55.46 -30.60 -31.16
CA GLU A 436 -56.93 -30.49 -31.01
C GLU A 436 -57.66 -31.09 -29.80
N LYS A 437 -58.34 -30.21 -29.02
CA LYS A 437 -59.82 -30.03 -29.15
C LYS A 437 -60.38 -28.92 -28.25
N ASP A 438 -61.24 -28.12 -28.90
CA ASP A 438 -62.13 -27.09 -28.37
C ASP A 438 -63.24 -27.62 -27.43
N ASN A 439 -63.71 -26.79 -26.49
CA ASN A 439 -65.06 -26.18 -26.55
C ASN A 439 -65.42 -25.33 -25.31
N GLU A 440 -65.89 -24.10 -25.59
CA GLU A 440 -67.08 -23.40 -25.05
C GLU A 440 -67.35 -23.44 -23.52
N THR A 441 -67.61 -22.35 -22.78
CA THR A 441 -68.60 -21.28 -22.98
C THR A 441 -68.50 -20.29 -21.79
N GLU A 442 -68.61 -18.98 -22.02
CA GLU A 442 -69.07 -17.96 -21.05
C GLU A 442 -70.61 -17.79 -21.20
N PRO A 443 -71.43 -17.20 -20.27
CA PRO A 443 -71.14 -15.96 -19.53
C PRO A 443 -71.77 -15.74 -18.11
N ILE A 444 -71.17 -14.78 -17.39
CA ILE A 444 -71.73 -13.69 -16.54
C ILE A 444 -72.98 -13.96 -15.66
N SER A 445 -72.83 -13.77 -14.34
CA SER A 445 -73.81 -12.99 -13.53
C SER A 445 -73.17 -12.29 -12.33
N GLU A 446 -73.68 -11.08 -12.09
CA GLU A 446 -73.29 -10.07 -11.11
C GLU A 446 -73.64 -10.43 -9.66
N GLY A 447 -72.96 -9.80 -8.69
CA GLY A 447 -73.61 -9.47 -7.40
C GLY A 447 -72.74 -9.44 -6.13
N ASN A 448 -72.44 -8.22 -5.69
CA ASN A 448 -72.27 -7.74 -4.31
C ASN A 448 -70.90 -7.74 -3.59
N ASP A 449 -70.43 -6.49 -3.44
CA ASP A 449 -70.04 -5.81 -2.19
C ASP A 449 -68.96 -6.43 -1.29
N ASN A 450 -67.81 -5.76 -1.26
CA ASN A 450 -67.34 -5.10 -0.04
C ASN A 450 -66.22 -4.09 -0.35
N ASN A 451 -66.60 -2.82 -0.34
CA ASN A 451 -65.71 -1.67 -0.42
C ASN A 451 -64.96 -1.52 0.91
N LYS A 452 -63.66 -1.86 0.94
CA LYS A 452 -62.75 -1.46 2.02
C LYS A 452 -61.91 -0.28 1.52
N GLU A 453 -62.25 0.90 2.00
CA GLU A 453 -61.42 2.10 1.91
C GLU A 453 -60.01 1.80 2.42
N VAL A 454 -59.04 1.75 1.50
CA VAL A 454 -57.63 1.86 1.84
C VAL A 454 -57.36 3.35 2.00
N LYS A 455 -57.27 3.80 3.25
CA LYS A 455 -56.70 5.12 3.58
C LYS A 455 -55.22 5.10 3.21
N GLU A 456 -54.88 5.75 2.11
CA GLU A 456 -53.50 6.17 1.83
C GLU A 456 -53.00 7.03 3.00
N LYS A 457 -51.96 6.56 3.68
CA LYS A 457 -51.18 7.39 4.61
C LYS A 457 -50.34 8.36 3.79
N PRO A 458 -50.34 9.68 4.08
CA PRO A 458 -49.42 10.61 3.47
C PRO A 458 -48.04 10.46 4.14
N GLN A 459 -47.12 9.70 3.54
CA GLN A 459 -45.74 9.55 4.06
C GLN A 459 -44.64 9.39 2.98
N THR A 460 -44.85 9.88 1.76
CA THR A 460 -43.84 9.72 0.68
C THR A 460 -43.21 11.00 0.15
N LYS A 461 -43.71 12.21 0.46
CA LYS A 461 -43.15 13.44 -0.12
C LYS A 461 -41.95 14.03 0.62
N ASP A 462 -41.81 13.81 1.93
CA ASP A 462 -40.73 14.47 2.71
C ASP A 462 -39.38 13.72 2.64
N LYS A 463 -39.34 12.49 2.10
CA LYS A 463 -38.09 11.72 1.93
C LYS A 463 -37.46 11.84 0.54
N GLU A 464 -38.21 12.25 -0.48
CA GLU A 464 -37.68 12.40 -1.85
C GLU A 464 -36.69 13.57 -1.98
N ASN A 465 -36.86 14.63 -1.18
CA ASN A 465 -36.00 15.82 -1.23
C ASN A 465 -34.63 15.68 -0.55
N GLN A 466 -34.38 14.62 0.22
CA GLN A 466 -33.15 14.53 1.05
C GLN A 466 -31.87 14.37 0.22
N TYR A 467 -31.99 13.86 -1.01
CA TYR A 467 -30.83 13.50 -1.83
C TYR A 467 -30.81 14.18 -3.19
N GLU A 468 -31.51 15.30 -3.37
CA GLU A 468 -31.43 16.06 -4.62
C GLU A 468 -30.01 16.65 -4.79
N LYS A 469 -29.57 16.82 -6.04
CA LYS A 469 -28.29 17.43 -6.42
C LYS A 469 -27.08 16.79 -5.75
N SER A 470 -27.12 15.47 -5.58
CA SER A 470 -26.15 14.73 -4.79
C SER A 470 -25.22 13.86 -5.64
N VAL A 471 -23.97 13.73 -5.21
CA VAL A 471 -23.00 12.80 -5.79
C VAL A 471 -22.84 11.61 -4.85
N PHE A 472 -23.10 10.40 -5.36
CA PHE A 472 -22.94 9.15 -4.64
C PHE A 472 -21.66 8.46 -5.08
N TYR A 473 -20.78 8.16 -4.12
CA TYR A 473 -19.52 7.45 -4.38
C TYR A 473 -19.44 6.18 -3.55
N ARG A 474 -19.18 5.03 -4.20
CA ARG A 474 -18.94 3.76 -3.52
C ARG A 474 -17.55 3.76 -2.87
N TYR A 475 -17.49 4.25 -1.64
CA TYR A 475 -16.22 4.48 -0.95
C TYR A 475 -15.77 3.32 -0.06
N ASN A 476 -16.67 2.45 0.37
CA ASN A 476 -16.34 1.33 1.25
C ASN A 476 -17.19 0.10 0.88
N ASP A 477 -16.70 -0.75 -0.01
CA ASP A 477 -17.37 -2.02 -0.33
C ASP A 477 -16.74 -3.14 0.49
N PHE A 478 -16.92 -3.06 1.82
CA PHE A 478 -16.18 -3.90 2.76
C PHE A 478 -16.31 -5.40 2.49
N ALA A 479 -17.45 -5.87 1.97
CA ALA A 479 -17.63 -7.27 1.56
C ALA A 479 -16.70 -7.66 0.41
N GLU A 480 -16.63 -6.83 -0.63
CA GLU A 480 -15.73 -7.00 -1.77
C GLU A 480 -14.27 -6.89 -1.33
N ASP A 481 -13.95 -5.93 -0.47
CA ASP A 481 -12.59 -5.68 0.02
C ASP A 481 -12.09 -6.82 0.92
N LEU A 482 -12.95 -7.35 1.81
CA LEU A 482 -12.63 -8.50 2.66
C LEU A 482 -12.42 -9.76 1.83
N HIS A 483 -13.31 -10.04 0.87
CA HIS A 483 -13.17 -11.22 0.01
C HIS A 483 -11.94 -11.11 -0.90
N SER A 484 -11.82 -10.04 -1.68
CA SER A 484 -10.72 -9.81 -2.61
C SER A 484 -9.36 -9.72 -1.89
N GLY A 485 -9.35 -9.21 -0.66
CA GLY A 485 -8.16 -9.10 0.16
C GLY A 485 -7.61 -10.43 0.66
N TYR A 486 -8.44 -11.47 0.85
CA TYR A 486 -8.03 -12.71 1.53
C TYR A 486 -8.21 -14.00 0.70
N TRP A 487 -9.04 -14.02 -0.35
CA TRP A 487 -9.39 -15.26 -1.06
C TRP A 487 -8.18 -16.07 -1.56
N GLN A 488 -7.14 -15.41 -2.07
CA GLN A 488 -5.92 -16.10 -2.53
C GLN A 488 -5.18 -16.72 -1.34
N LEU A 489 -5.09 -16.01 -0.22
CA LEU A 489 -4.43 -16.50 0.99
C LEU A 489 -5.18 -17.70 1.56
N VAL A 490 -6.52 -17.65 1.59
CA VAL A 490 -7.35 -18.82 1.94
C VAL A 490 -7.03 -19.99 1.02
N PHE A 491 -7.00 -19.79 -0.30
CA PHE A 491 -6.72 -20.86 -1.26
C PHE A 491 -5.37 -21.54 -1.04
N TYR A 492 -4.30 -20.79 -0.78
CA TYR A 492 -2.97 -21.35 -0.55
C TYR A 492 -2.77 -21.91 0.86
N MET A 493 -3.43 -21.33 1.87
CA MET A 493 -3.22 -21.70 3.28
C MET A 493 -4.26 -22.72 3.80
N GLN A 494 -5.32 -23.03 3.06
CA GLN A 494 -6.43 -23.92 3.50
C GLN A 494 -6.02 -25.35 3.92
N LYS A 495 -4.77 -25.77 3.67
CA LYS A 495 -4.22 -27.08 4.06
C LYS A 495 -3.13 -26.97 5.14
N ASP A 496 -2.79 -25.77 5.57
CA ASP A 496 -1.85 -25.50 6.67
C ASP A 496 -2.66 -25.06 7.90
N ILE A 497 -2.66 -25.86 8.96
CA ILE A 497 -3.44 -25.58 10.17
C ILE A 497 -3.02 -24.26 10.84
N SER A 498 -1.73 -23.93 10.81
CA SER A 498 -1.21 -22.67 11.37
C SER A 498 -1.68 -21.49 10.53
N GLY A 499 -1.70 -21.67 9.21
CA GLY A 499 -2.21 -20.69 8.28
C GLY A 499 -3.71 -20.45 8.42
N VAL A 500 -4.50 -21.52 8.57
CA VAL A 500 -5.95 -21.43 8.83
C VAL A 500 -6.23 -20.73 10.15
N HIS A 501 -5.52 -21.10 11.22
CA HIS A 501 -5.62 -20.41 12.51
C HIS A 501 -5.35 -18.90 12.37
N ALA A 502 -4.29 -18.52 11.65
CA ALA A 502 -3.94 -17.11 11.43
C ALA A 502 -5.00 -16.35 10.61
N LEU A 503 -5.70 -17.00 9.67
CA LEU A 503 -6.81 -16.40 8.93
C LEU A 503 -8.00 -16.10 9.86
N PHE A 504 -8.34 -17.01 10.78
CA PHE A 504 -9.36 -16.73 11.80
C PHE A 504 -8.91 -15.66 12.79
N GLU A 505 -7.65 -15.64 13.22
CA GLU A 505 -7.10 -14.57 14.07
C GLU A 505 -7.15 -13.19 13.38
N ALA A 506 -6.89 -13.14 12.07
CA ALA A 506 -7.05 -11.94 11.28
C ALA A 506 -8.52 -11.49 11.24
N LEU A 507 -9.46 -12.41 10.98
CA LEU A 507 -10.89 -12.12 10.97
C LEU A 507 -11.40 -11.65 12.34
N LYS A 508 -10.90 -12.28 13.41
CA LYS A 508 -11.15 -11.88 14.81
C LYS A 508 -10.69 -10.44 15.05
N THR A 509 -9.49 -10.08 14.59
CA THR A 509 -8.93 -8.72 14.72
C THR A 509 -9.79 -7.68 14.00
N ILE A 510 -10.26 -8.01 12.80
CA ILE A 510 -11.16 -7.17 11.99
C ILE A 510 -12.49 -6.96 12.72
N THR A 511 -13.06 -8.03 13.28
CA THR A 511 -14.36 -8.02 13.97
C THR A 511 -14.39 -7.05 15.15
N TYR A 512 -13.28 -6.90 15.90
CA TYR A 512 -13.25 -6.04 17.09
C TYR A 512 -13.54 -4.56 16.85
N ALA A 513 -13.28 -4.04 15.65
CA ALA A 513 -13.61 -2.65 15.30
C ALA A 513 -14.68 -2.54 14.21
N ALA A 514 -15.34 -3.64 13.88
CA ALA A 514 -16.34 -3.64 12.83
C ALA A 514 -17.55 -2.78 13.22
N HIS A 515 -17.96 -1.92 12.29
CA HIS A 515 -19.22 -1.20 12.36
C HIS A 515 -20.39 -2.18 12.22
N LEU A 516 -21.56 -1.84 12.78
CA LEU A 516 -22.77 -2.67 12.77
C LEU A 516 -23.13 -3.14 11.35
N ASP A 517 -22.94 -2.24 10.38
CA ASP A 517 -23.20 -2.44 8.95
C ASP A 517 -22.36 -3.56 8.33
N ASN A 518 -21.16 -3.79 8.87
CA ASN A 518 -20.19 -4.72 8.32
C ASN A 518 -20.22 -6.09 9.02
N LEU A 519 -20.83 -6.20 10.20
CA LEU A 519 -20.90 -7.46 10.97
C LEU A 519 -21.59 -8.60 10.19
N GLY A 520 -22.58 -8.28 9.35
CA GLY A 520 -23.24 -9.27 8.48
C GLY A 520 -22.26 -9.93 7.50
N PHE A 521 -21.45 -9.12 6.82
CA PHE A 521 -20.43 -9.61 5.89
C PHE A 521 -19.33 -10.41 6.57
N ILE A 522 -18.91 -10.01 7.78
CA ILE A 522 -17.93 -10.78 8.57
C ILE A 522 -18.50 -12.15 8.94
N LYS A 523 -19.78 -12.23 9.32
CA LYS A 523 -20.45 -13.50 9.61
C LYS A 523 -20.45 -14.43 8.41
N GLU A 524 -20.89 -13.94 7.25
CA GLU A 524 -20.88 -14.70 5.99
C GLU A 524 -19.47 -15.16 5.61
N TYR A 525 -18.47 -14.29 5.79
CA TYR A 525 -17.07 -14.62 5.52
C TYR A 525 -16.50 -15.66 6.50
N ASN A 526 -16.91 -15.62 7.78
CA ASN A 526 -16.53 -16.61 8.79
C ASN A 526 -17.06 -18.01 8.43
N GLU A 527 -18.32 -18.09 7.98
CA GLU A 527 -18.93 -19.33 7.49
C GLU A 527 -18.24 -19.84 6.22
N TYR A 528 -17.94 -18.94 5.27
CA TYR A 528 -17.17 -19.26 4.08
C TYR A 528 -15.80 -19.86 4.41
N LEU A 529 -15.05 -19.19 5.31
CA LEU A 529 -13.71 -19.62 5.72
C LEU A 529 -13.76 -21.02 6.34
N TYR A 530 -14.67 -21.23 7.30
CA TYR A 530 -14.88 -22.52 7.95
C TYR A 530 -15.18 -23.64 6.94
N ASN A 531 -16.12 -23.41 6.02
CA ASN A 531 -16.52 -24.40 5.01
C ASN A 531 -15.41 -24.72 4.00
N MET A 532 -14.52 -23.75 3.74
CA MET A 532 -13.37 -23.94 2.86
C MET A 532 -12.24 -24.72 3.54
N THR A 533 -12.03 -24.54 4.84
CA THR A 533 -10.87 -25.10 5.54
C THR A 533 -11.16 -26.38 6.30
N SER A 534 -12.31 -26.51 6.98
CA SER A 534 -12.59 -27.62 7.92
C SER A 534 -12.51 -28.99 7.25
N LYS A 535 -13.03 -29.11 6.03
CA LYS A 535 -13.02 -30.36 5.23
C LYS A 535 -11.62 -30.85 4.82
N ASN A 536 -10.59 -30.00 4.91
CA ASN A 536 -9.24 -30.36 4.51
C ASN A 536 -8.45 -31.11 5.60
N PHE A 537 -8.96 -31.13 6.83
CA PHE A 537 -8.29 -31.75 7.98
C PHE A 537 -9.11 -32.96 8.47
N ALA A 538 -8.47 -34.12 8.55
CA ALA A 538 -9.10 -35.36 9.03
C ALA A 538 -8.90 -35.58 10.53
N GLU A 539 -7.85 -35.00 11.11
CA GLU A 539 -7.50 -35.17 12.51
C GLU A 539 -8.45 -34.37 13.42
N SER A 540 -8.97 -35.04 14.46
CA SER A 540 -9.91 -34.42 15.40
C SER A 540 -9.32 -33.20 16.12
N PHE A 541 -8.01 -33.19 16.37
CA PHE A 541 -7.35 -32.07 17.04
C PHE A 541 -7.37 -30.80 16.18
N ASP A 542 -7.03 -30.92 14.90
CA ASP A 542 -7.04 -29.80 13.95
C ASP A 542 -8.46 -29.28 13.72
N GLN A 543 -9.43 -30.20 13.58
CA GLN A 543 -10.85 -29.83 13.48
C GLN A 543 -11.34 -29.04 14.71
N ASN A 544 -10.95 -29.46 15.91
CA ASN A 544 -11.30 -28.75 17.15
C ASN A 544 -10.68 -27.34 17.22
N ILE A 545 -9.48 -27.13 16.67
CA ILE A 545 -8.87 -25.80 16.57
C ILE A 545 -9.71 -24.90 15.67
N ILE A 546 -10.05 -25.40 14.47
CA ILE A 546 -10.85 -24.65 13.49
C ILE A 546 -12.23 -24.32 14.06
N GLU A 547 -12.90 -25.29 14.70
CA GLU A 547 -14.20 -25.10 15.34
C GLU A 547 -14.14 -24.03 16.45
N ARG A 548 -13.13 -24.11 17.31
CA ARG A 548 -12.92 -23.12 18.37
C ARG A 548 -12.74 -21.72 17.80
N ASP A 549 -11.94 -21.57 16.76
CA ASP A 549 -11.62 -20.27 16.19
C ASP A 549 -12.85 -19.68 15.47
N TYR A 550 -13.61 -20.52 14.74
CA TYR A 550 -14.88 -20.16 14.12
C TYR A 550 -15.91 -19.68 15.15
N GLU A 551 -16.12 -20.43 16.24
CA GLU A 551 -17.06 -20.05 17.30
C GLU A 551 -16.59 -18.82 18.09
N THR A 552 -15.28 -18.61 18.20
CA THR A 552 -14.70 -17.39 18.81
C THR A 552 -15.10 -16.14 18.02
N VAL A 553 -14.91 -16.16 16.70
CA VAL A 553 -15.31 -15.03 15.83
C VAL A 553 -16.82 -14.80 15.93
N LYS A 554 -17.63 -15.87 15.86
CA LYS A 554 -19.09 -15.80 15.97
C LYS A 554 -19.56 -15.18 17.28
N THR A 555 -18.97 -15.59 18.40
CA THR A 555 -19.27 -15.03 19.74
C THR A 555 -18.95 -13.53 19.80
N ILE A 556 -17.82 -13.11 19.21
CA ILE A 556 -17.45 -11.68 19.17
C ILE A 556 -18.43 -10.88 18.32
N ILE A 557 -18.87 -11.41 17.18
CA ILE A 557 -19.90 -10.78 16.33
C ILE A 557 -21.19 -10.55 17.12
N GLU A 558 -21.68 -11.57 17.82
CA GLU A 558 -22.90 -11.48 18.63
C GLU A 558 -22.76 -10.44 19.74
N LYS A 559 -21.64 -10.46 20.47
CA LYS A 559 -21.35 -9.47 21.50
C LYS A 559 -21.31 -8.05 20.94
N LYS A 560 -20.64 -7.85 19.80
CA LYS A 560 -20.52 -6.53 19.15
C LYS A 560 -21.86 -6.02 18.63
N ARG A 561 -22.72 -6.91 18.14
CA ARG A 561 -24.08 -6.55 17.71
C ARG A 561 -24.87 -5.97 18.88
N VAL A 562 -24.85 -6.64 20.03
CA VAL A 562 -25.53 -6.15 21.25
C VAL A 562 -24.95 -4.80 21.70
N GLU A 563 -23.61 -4.69 21.78
CA GLU A 563 -22.92 -3.46 22.20
C GLU A 563 -23.18 -2.23 21.29
N LEU A 564 -23.60 -2.43 20.03
CA LEU A 564 -23.84 -1.36 19.06
C LEU A 564 -25.34 -1.09 18.82
N GLU A 565 -26.22 -1.99 19.27
CA GLU A 565 -27.68 -1.82 19.24
C GLU A 565 -28.22 -1.13 20.50
N ASP A 566 -27.49 -1.23 21.62
CA ASP A 566 -27.70 -0.48 22.88
C ASP A 566 -27.13 0.95 22.82
#